data_AF-A0A812ZLS8-F1
#
_entry.id   AF-A0A812ZLS8-F1
#
_cell.length_a   1.000
_cell.length_b   1.000
_cell.length_c   1.000
_cell.angle_alpha   90.00
_cell.angle_beta   90.00
_cell.angle_gamma   90.00
#
_symmetry.space_group_name_H-M   'P 1'
#
loop_
_entity.id
_entity.type
_entity.pdbx_description
1 polymer ?
#
loop_
_entity_poly.entity_id
_entity_poly.type
_entity_poly.pdbx_seq_one_letter_code
_entity_poly.pdbx_strand_id
1 'polypeptide(L)'
;FRVTLLTFTDLDLDNDELGGTLGWFEHSQSYKVVAYHVFLATDETGSNRFRISNGTGIPQGSNEFDVEPDTTVDPTLVEGVASRRDASTDSLRLIPETQLVEENTPAALAISDTFVQAQQVSFTDLDLDVNQFGGNLTWQQPSLDAGLITHYMVYFGLDAAGLNNRYLFTYVPQPFSEIAIPAETSLYHPSYFGSDNTSMLFAACLQRLNYLLVYARSTLAEQTTPAYVGIIDSDMPVKDVFWVGEDLDINDLQGTLQWTPPENISGEVITQPDFNFLL
;
A
#
# COMPACT_ATOMS: atom_id res chain seq x y z
N PHE A 1 31.64 -27.35 3.41
CA PHE A 1 32.24 -26.01 3.50
C PHE A 1 31.19 -25.06 4.00
N ARG A 2 30.63 -25.39 5.18
CA ARG A 2 29.34 -24.83 5.59
C ARG A 2 29.54 -23.39 6.05
N VAL A 3 28.95 -22.47 5.29
CA VAL A 3 28.64 -21.11 5.72
C VAL A 3 27.78 -21.16 6.98
N THR A 4 28.08 -20.30 7.95
CA THR A 4 27.42 -20.27 9.26
C THR A 4 26.68 -18.97 9.47
N LEU A 5 25.75 -18.96 10.43
CA LEU A 5 25.01 -17.78 10.84
C LEU A 5 24.29 -17.11 9.65
N LEU A 6 23.45 -17.90 8.97
CA LEU A 6 22.55 -17.35 7.97
C LEU A 6 21.54 -16.46 8.67
N THR A 7 21.39 -15.24 8.17
CA THR A 7 20.43 -14.27 8.67
C THR A 7 19.66 -13.68 7.50
N PHE A 8 18.35 -13.60 7.64
CA PHE A 8 17.48 -12.95 6.67
C PHE A 8 16.37 -12.27 7.45
N THR A 9 16.05 -11.04 7.06
CA THR A 9 14.88 -10.31 7.53
C THR A 9 14.11 -9.94 6.29
N ASP A 10 12.86 -10.37 6.25
CA ASP A 10 11.97 -10.02 5.18
C ASP A 10 11.49 -8.59 5.37
N LEU A 11 11.66 -7.80 4.32
CA LEU A 11 11.36 -6.38 4.21
C LEU A 11 10.40 -6.10 3.05
N ASP A 12 10.08 -7.12 2.27
CA ASP A 12 8.88 -7.09 1.46
C ASP A 12 7.70 -7.34 2.39
N LEU A 13 6.72 -6.45 2.35
CA LEU A 13 5.64 -6.43 3.33
C LEU A 13 4.35 -7.04 2.77
N ASP A 14 4.39 -7.54 1.54
CA ASP A 14 3.27 -8.19 0.88
C ASP A 14 3.22 -9.68 1.19
N ASN A 15 2.03 -10.26 1.04
CA ASN A 15 1.81 -11.66 1.37
C ASN A 15 2.33 -12.55 0.24
N ASP A 16 3.02 -13.62 0.60
CA ASP A 16 3.67 -14.58 -0.30
C ASP A 16 4.82 -14.00 -1.15
N GLU A 17 5.39 -12.87 -0.73
CA GLU A 17 6.49 -12.18 -1.41
C GLU A 17 7.64 -11.95 -0.43
N LEU A 18 8.89 -12.04 -0.92
CA LEU A 18 10.09 -11.83 -0.11
C LEU A 18 10.89 -10.68 -0.68
N GLY A 19 11.62 -10.02 0.20
CA GLY A 19 12.64 -9.07 -0.18
C GLY A 19 13.52 -8.72 1.00
N GLY A 20 14.81 -8.52 0.77
CA GLY A 20 15.74 -8.14 1.84
C GLY A 20 17.12 -8.74 1.64
N THR A 21 18.01 -8.54 2.60
CA THR A 21 19.40 -8.98 2.49
C THR A 21 19.63 -10.29 3.25
N LEU A 22 19.97 -11.35 2.53
CA LEU A 22 20.48 -12.59 3.11
C LEU A 22 21.96 -12.42 3.44
N GLY A 23 22.31 -12.53 4.73
CA GLY A 23 23.69 -12.46 5.22
C GLY A 23 24.22 -13.82 5.69
N TRP A 24 25.54 -14.03 5.59
CA TRP A 24 26.21 -15.21 6.13
C TRP A 24 27.66 -14.93 6.54
N PHE A 25 28.22 -15.80 7.37
CA PHE A 25 29.65 -15.83 7.65
C PHE A 25 30.35 -16.89 6.80
N GLU A 26 31.37 -16.46 6.06
CA GLU A 26 32.23 -17.38 5.31
C GLU A 26 32.99 -18.33 6.24
N HIS A 27 33.19 -19.57 5.77
CA HIS A 27 34.04 -20.53 6.45
C HIS A 27 35.52 -20.14 6.31
N SER A 28 36.37 -20.53 7.27
CA SER A 28 37.84 -20.36 7.24
C SER A 28 38.57 -20.97 6.02
N GLN A 29 37.85 -21.70 5.17
CA GLN A 29 38.34 -22.32 3.93
C GLN A 29 37.63 -21.75 2.70
N SER A 30 37.12 -20.52 2.77
CA SER A 30 36.41 -19.87 1.66
C SER A 30 37.26 -19.75 0.40
N TYR A 31 38.59 -19.78 0.51
CA TYR A 31 39.53 -19.85 -0.61
C TYR A 31 39.28 -21.01 -1.61
N LYS A 32 38.48 -22.03 -1.23
CA LYS A 32 38.08 -23.15 -2.11
C LYS A 32 36.72 -22.95 -2.81
N VAL A 33 35.94 -21.96 -2.37
CA VAL A 33 34.65 -21.60 -2.96
C VAL A 33 34.92 -20.72 -4.17
N VAL A 34 34.25 -20.98 -5.29
CA VAL A 34 34.34 -20.15 -6.51
C VAL A 34 33.12 -19.24 -6.66
N ALA A 35 31.97 -19.71 -6.21
CA ALA A 35 30.74 -18.94 -6.17
C ALA A 35 29.82 -19.47 -5.05
N TYR A 36 28.84 -18.65 -4.67
CA TYR A 36 27.71 -19.04 -3.85
C TYR A 36 26.42 -18.99 -4.68
N HIS A 37 25.53 -19.95 -4.44
CA HIS A 37 24.22 -19.99 -5.06
C HIS A 37 23.13 -19.97 -3.99
N VAL A 38 22.16 -19.08 -4.19
CA VAL A 38 20.99 -18.95 -3.31
C VAL A 38 19.79 -19.60 -3.98
N PHE A 39 19.10 -20.44 -3.23
CA PHE A 39 17.89 -21.13 -3.66
C PHE A 39 16.77 -20.97 -2.64
N LEU A 40 15.55 -20.82 -3.13
CA LEU A 40 14.34 -21.11 -2.37
C LEU A 40 14.08 -22.62 -2.42
N ALA A 41 13.60 -23.20 -1.33
CA ALA A 41 13.27 -24.61 -1.25
C ALA A 41 12.04 -24.83 -0.37
N THR A 42 11.30 -25.89 -0.68
CA THR A 42 10.05 -26.22 0.01
C THR A 42 10.28 -26.91 1.36
N ASP A 43 11.53 -27.22 1.69
CA ASP A 43 11.92 -27.76 3.00
C ASP A 43 13.43 -27.57 3.29
N GLU A 44 13.77 -27.76 4.57
CA GLU A 44 15.14 -27.82 5.08
C GLU A 44 15.95 -29.03 4.59
N THR A 45 15.44 -29.83 3.65
CA THR A 45 16.19 -30.90 2.93
C THR A 45 16.50 -30.55 1.46
N GLY A 46 15.90 -29.49 0.93
CA GLY A 46 16.20 -28.94 -0.39
C GLY A 46 15.35 -29.54 -1.49
N SER A 47 14.14 -30.00 -1.16
CA SER A 47 13.12 -30.37 -2.13
C SER A 47 12.73 -29.16 -2.98
N ASN A 48 12.46 -29.41 -4.27
CA ASN A 48 11.93 -28.43 -5.23
C ASN A 48 12.67 -27.08 -5.25
N ARG A 49 14.00 -27.13 -5.26
CA ARG A 49 14.84 -25.93 -5.25
C ARG A 49 14.63 -25.05 -6.48
N PHE A 50 14.38 -23.77 -6.25
CA PHE A 50 14.37 -22.73 -7.26
C PHE A 50 15.52 -21.75 -7.00
N ARG A 51 16.32 -21.45 -8.03
CA ARG A 51 17.50 -20.59 -7.89
C ARG A 51 17.11 -19.13 -8.07
N ILE A 52 17.45 -18.28 -7.11
CA ILE A 52 17.20 -16.84 -7.16
C ILE A 52 18.47 -16.02 -7.46
N SER A 53 19.65 -16.57 -7.19
CA SER A 53 20.92 -15.93 -7.61
C SER A 53 21.17 -16.04 -9.12
N ASN A 54 21.77 -15.01 -9.73
CA ASN A 54 22.15 -15.00 -11.16
C ASN A 54 22.97 -16.24 -11.55
N GLY A 55 22.89 -16.68 -12.81
CA GLY A 55 23.47 -17.91 -13.38
C GLY A 55 24.97 -18.15 -13.14
N THR A 56 25.78 -17.11 -12.96
CA THR A 56 27.21 -17.22 -12.61
C THR A 56 27.48 -17.37 -11.11
N GLY A 57 26.44 -17.21 -10.27
CA GLY A 57 26.54 -17.20 -8.81
C GLY A 57 27.12 -15.92 -8.25
N ILE A 58 27.13 -15.85 -6.92
CA ILE A 58 27.67 -14.74 -6.14
C ILE A 58 29.17 -15.00 -5.93
N PRO A 59 30.07 -14.07 -6.26
CA PRO A 59 31.51 -14.31 -6.19
C PRO A 59 32.01 -14.67 -4.78
N GLN A 60 33.09 -15.46 -4.74
CA GLN A 60 33.89 -15.68 -3.54
C GLN A 60 34.29 -14.36 -2.85
N GLY A 61 34.26 -14.33 -1.52
CA GLY A 61 34.54 -13.13 -0.72
C GLY A 61 33.28 -12.31 -0.41
N SER A 62 32.11 -12.75 -0.90
CA SER A 62 30.82 -12.13 -0.58
C SER A 62 30.21 -12.80 0.65
N ASN A 63 29.58 -11.98 1.47
CA ASN A 63 28.92 -12.39 2.72
C ASN A 63 27.44 -11.98 2.76
N GLU A 64 26.92 -11.48 1.65
CA GLU A 64 25.55 -11.01 1.51
C GLU A 64 25.00 -11.20 0.09
N PHE A 65 23.68 -11.30 -0.01
CA PHE A 65 22.92 -11.36 -1.25
C PHE A 65 21.58 -10.65 -1.04
N ASP A 66 21.28 -9.68 -1.89
CA ASP A 66 19.98 -9.01 -1.90
C ASP A 66 18.97 -9.87 -2.66
N VAL A 67 17.92 -10.28 -1.95
CA VAL A 67 16.68 -10.80 -2.53
C VAL A 67 15.88 -9.58 -3.00
N GLU A 68 15.60 -9.53 -4.29
CA GLU A 68 14.81 -8.46 -4.90
C GLU A 68 13.41 -8.42 -4.25
N PRO A 69 12.80 -7.24 -4.06
CA PRO A 69 11.39 -7.17 -3.67
C PRO A 69 10.51 -7.84 -4.73
N ASP A 70 9.31 -8.22 -4.33
CA ASP A 70 8.31 -8.98 -5.08
C ASP A 70 8.80 -10.41 -5.44
N THR A 71 9.79 -10.96 -4.72
CA THR A 71 10.27 -12.33 -4.96
C THR A 71 9.26 -13.33 -4.39
N THR A 72 8.42 -13.90 -5.25
CA THR A 72 7.39 -14.85 -4.81
C THR A 72 7.95 -16.09 -4.08
N VAL A 73 7.30 -16.47 -2.98
CA VAL A 73 7.55 -17.75 -2.29
C VAL A 73 6.85 -18.93 -2.95
N ASP A 74 5.93 -18.69 -3.89
CA ASP A 74 5.24 -19.73 -4.65
C ASP A 74 5.92 -19.95 -6.01
N PRO A 75 6.74 -21.01 -6.15
CA PRO A 75 7.44 -21.30 -7.39
C PRO A 75 6.49 -21.65 -8.54
N THR A 76 5.20 -21.90 -8.29
CA THR A 76 4.20 -22.15 -9.34
C THR A 76 3.72 -20.88 -10.04
N LEU A 77 3.96 -19.70 -9.44
CA LEU A 77 3.65 -18.40 -10.03
C LEU A 77 4.79 -17.87 -10.92
N VAL A 78 5.97 -18.50 -10.87
CA VAL A 78 7.10 -18.18 -11.75
C VAL A 78 6.87 -18.76 -13.16
N GLU A 79 6.85 -17.92 -14.19
CA GLU A 79 6.67 -18.35 -15.57
C GLU A 79 7.68 -19.46 -15.96
N GLY A 80 7.17 -20.56 -16.53
CA GLY A 80 7.99 -21.68 -17.00
C GLY A 80 8.23 -22.80 -15.97
N VAL A 81 7.78 -22.64 -14.73
CA VAL A 81 7.75 -23.74 -13.74
C VAL A 81 6.42 -24.49 -13.91
N ALA A 82 6.48 -25.76 -14.31
CA ALA A 82 5.29 -26.59 -14.43
C ALA A 82 4.55 -26.63 -13.08
N SER A 83 3.34 -26.06 -13.06
CA SER A 83 2.40 -25.96 -11.93
C SER A 83 2.46 -27.20 -11.00
N ARG A 84 3.15 -27.07 -9.87
CA ARG A 84 3.21 -28.05 -8.78
C ARG A 84 2.52 -27.44 -7.57
N ARG A 85 1.19 -27.56 -7.62
CA ARG A 85 0.16 -26.85 -6.85
C ARG A 85 0.17 -27.05 -5.31
N ASP A 86 1.30 -27.31 -4.67
CA ASP A 86 1.30 -27.72 -3.25
C ASP A 86 2.62 -27.49 -2.49
N ALA A 87 3.41 -26.46 -2.84
CA ALA A 87 4.63 -26.21 -2.09
C ALA A 87 5.02 -24.73 -2.06
N SER A 88 4.56 -24.03 -1.01
CA SER A 88 5.23 -22.80 -0.56
C SER A 88 6.70 -23.10 -0.28
N THR A 89 7.57 -22.13 -0.57
CA THR A 89 8.96 -22.24 -0.15
C THR A 89 9.10 -21.80 1.29
N ASP A 90 9.62 -22.71 2.13
CA ASP A 90 9.73 -22.51 3.57
C ASP A 90 11.19 -22.30 4.01
N SER A 91 12.14 -22.33 3.07
CA SER A 91 13.55 -22.13 3.39
C SER A 91 14.39 -21.46 2.29
N LEU A 92 15.33 -20.62 2.73
CA LEU A 92 16.45 -20.11 1.92
C LEU A 92 17.67 -21.00 2.12
N ARG A 93 18.34 -21.33 1.02
CA ARG A 93 19.53 -22.17 1.01
C ARG A 93 20.70 -21.49 0.35
N LEU A 94 21.84 -21.57 1.03
CA LEU A 94 23.11 -21.09 0.52
C LEU A 94 24.02 -22.28 0.22
N ILE A 95 24.31 -22.47 -1.06
CA ILE A 95 25.13 -23.57 -1.57
C ILE A 95 26.47 -23.01 -2.08
N PRO A 96 27.60 -23.33 -1.44
CA PRO A 96 28.91 -23.00 -2.00
C PRO A 96 29.24 -23.93 -3.16
N GLU A 97 29.66 -23.35 -4.28
CA GLU A 97 30.23 -24.04 -5.43
C GLU A 97 31.76 -24.06 -5.30
N THR A 98 32.39 -25.20 -5.61
CA THR A 98 33.84 -25.33 -5.70
C THR A 98 34.24 -25.66 -7.14
N GLN A 99 35.53 -25.56 -7.48
CA GLN A 99 36.04 -25.94 -8.81
C GLN A 99 35.74 -27.39 -9.24
N LEU A 100 35.33 -28.25 -8.31
CA LEU A 100 35.12 -29.67 -8.57
C LEU A 100 33.65 -30.06 -8.54
N VAL A 101 32.86 -29.49 -7.63
CA VAL A 101 31.42 -29.78 -7.45
C VAL A 101 30.78 -28.82 -6.43
N GLU A 102 29.45 -28.71 -6.45
CA GLU A 102 28.63 -28.10 -5.38
C GLU A 102 28.61 -28.95 -4.10
N GLU A 103 28.39 -28.32 -2.95
CA GLU A 103 28.20 -29.04 -1.69
C GLU A 103 26.82 -29.72 -1.61
N ASN A 104 26.79 -31.01 -1.23
CA ASN A 104 25.55 -31.80 -1.09
C ASN A 104 24.84 -31.62 0.26
N THR A 105 25.35 -30.78 1.17
CA THR A 105 24.76 -30.52 2.49
C THR A 105 24.77 -29.02 2.77
N PRO A 106 23.84 -28.25 2.18
CA PRO A 106 23.89 -26.79 2.23
C PRO A 106 23.47 -26.24 3.58
N ALA A 107 23.88 -25.00 3.86
CA ALA A 107 23.25 -24.25 4.93
C ALA A 107 21.83 -23.85 4.50
N ALA A 108 20.87 -24.03 5.41
CA ALA A 108 19.48 -23.66 5.22
C ALA A 108 19.05 -22.75 6.37
N LEU A 109 18.18 -21.82 6.05
CA LEU A 109 17.48 -20.94 6.97
C LEU A 109 15.99 -21.08 6.69
N ALA A 110 15.20 -21.44 7.71
CA ALA A 110 13.75 -21.36 7.59
C ALA A 110 13.38 -19.88 7.41
N ILE A 111 12.51 -19.60 6.44
CA ILE A 111 12.02 -18.25 6.18
C ILE A 111 10.62 -18.09 6.76
N SER A 112 10.30 -16.84 7.13
CA SER A 112 8.97 -16.41 7.49
C SER A 112 8.67 -15.22 6.61
N ASP A 113 7.63 -15.34 5.80
CA ASP A 113 7.03 -14.23 5.07
C ASP A 113 6.45 -13.23 6.07
N THR A 114 6.75 -11.94 5.85
CA THR A 114 6.35 -10.85 6.74
C THR A 114 5.31 -9.95 6.09
N PHE A 115 4.04 -10.31 6.24
CA PHE A 115 2.94 -9.46 5.78
C PHE A 115 2.52 -8.40 6.81
N VAL A 116 2.69 -7.11 6.49
CA VAL A 116 2.45 -5.99 7.42
C VAL A 116 1.60 -4.88 6.79
N GLN A 117 0.28 -5.01 6.89
CA GLN A 117 -0.70 -4.06 6.34
C GLN A 117 -1.30 -3.13 7.41
N ALA A 118 -1.63 -1.90 7.05
CA ALA A 118 -2.47 -1.02 7.89
C ALA A 118 -3.85 -1.66 8.14
N GLN A 119 -4.41 -1.45 9.33
CA GLN A 119 -5.66 -2.09 9.76
C GLN A 119 -6.73 -1.03 10.06
N GLN A 120 -8.00 -1.42 10.08
CA GLN A 120 -9.12 -0.56 10.51
C GLN A 120 -9.11 0.84 9.86
N VAL A 121 -8.86 0.91 8.55
CA VAL A 121 -8.86 2.19 7.82
C VAL A 121 -10.27 2.79 7.87
N SER A 122 -10.37 4.05 8.28
CA SER A 122 -11.63 4.77 8.43
C SER A 122 -11.47 6.20 7.94
N PHE A 123 -12.49 6.70 7.25
CA PHE A 123 -12.56 8.07 6.78
C PHE A 123 -13.91 8.65 7.16
N THR A 124 -13.91 9.89 7.66
CA THR A 124 -15.11 10.67 7.90
C THR A 124 -15.06 11.89 7.00
N ASP A 125 -16.01 11.97 6.07
CA ASP A 125 -16.20 13.16 5.25
C ASP A 125 -16.89 14.25 6.07
N LEU A 126 -16.25 15.40 6.12
CA LEU A 126 -16.67 16.61 6.83
C LEU A 126 -16.89 17.77 5.85
N ASP A 127 -16.63 17.55 4.57
CA ASP A 127 -16.97 18.46 3.49
C ASP A 127 -18.42 18.21 3.08
N LEU A 128 -19.18 19.27 2.87
CA LEU A 128 -20.63 19.19 2.61
C LEU A 128 -20.98 19.59 1.18
N ASP A 129 -19.97 19.79 0.34
CA ASP A 129 -20.11 20.25 -1.02
C ASP A 129 -20.10 19.09 -2.00
N VAL A 130 -21.09 19.12 -2.90
CA VAL A 130 -21.31 18.02 -3.85
C VAL A 130 -20.08 17.81 -4.74
N ASN A 131 -19.65 16.55 -4.85
CA ASN A 131 -18.46 16.12 -5.59
C ASN A 131 -17.13 16.54 -4.97
N GLN A 132 -17.14 16.99 -3.72
CA GLN A 132 -15.95 17.26 -2.93
C GLN A 132 -15.95 16.36 -1.71
N PHE A 133 -14.78 16.27 -1.08
CA PHE A 133 -14.61 15.54 0.17
C PHE A 133 -13.48 16.18 0.95
N GLY A 134 -13.47 15.97 2.25
CA GLY A 134 -12.45 16.51 3.14
C GLY A 134 -12.70 16.06 4.57
N GLY A 135 -11.66 15.80 5.35
CA GLY A 135 -11.87 15.22 6.68
C GLY A 135 -10.66 14.42 7.16
N ASN A 136 -10.85 13.57 8.16
CA ASN A 136 -9.74 12.79 8.74
C ASN A 136 -9.74 11.36 8.23
N LEU A 137 -8.62 10.93 7.65
CA LEU A 137 -8.33 9.53 7.36
C LEU A 137 -7.50 8.97 8.51
N THR A 138 -7.96 7.88 9.11
CA THR A 138 -7.28 7.19 10.21
C THR A 138 -7.10 5.72 9.90
N TRP A 139 -6.07 5.11 10.48
CA TRP A 139 -5.85 3.66 10.46
C TRP A 139 -5.19 3.22 11.75
N GLN A 140 -5.27 1.93 12.02
CA GLN A 140 -4.54 1.26 13.08
C GLN A 140 -3.23 0.70 12.51
N GLN A 141 -2.13 0.97 13.21
CA GLN A 141 -0.85 0.34 12.90
C GLN A 141 -0.90 -1.16 13.24
N PRO A 142 -0.30 -2.04 12.42
CA PRO A 142 -0.22 -3.46 12.74
C PRO A 142 0.55 -3.69 14.05
N SER A 143 0.14 -4.69 14.82
CA SER A 143 0.69 -4.95 16.16
C SER A 143 2.00 -5.74 16.15
N LEU A 144 2.25 -6.48 15.07
CA LEU A 144 3.48 -7.23 14.82
C LEU A 144 4.31 -6.50 13.76
N ASP A 145 5.63 -6.52 13.93
CA ASP A 145 6.61 -6.05 12.95
C ASP A 145 6.43 -4.60 12.46
N ALA A 146 5.71 -3.77 13.23
CA ALA A 146 5.55 -2.34 12.97
C ALA A 146 6.89 -1.58 12.86
N GLY A 147 7.95 -2.12 13.45
CA GLY A 147 9.31 -1.57 13.34
C GLY A 147 9.94 -1.70 11.95
N LEU A 148 9.38 -2.53 11.06
CA LEU A 148 9.81 -2.64 9.67
C LEU A 148 9.23 -1.52 8.81
N ILE A 149 8.11 -0.91 9.24
CA ILE A 149 7.47 0.20 8.53
C ILE A 149 8.25 1.47 8.84
N THR A 150 8.65 2.19 7.79
CA THR A 150 9.28 3.51 7.91
C THR A 150 8.25 4.64 7.85
N HIS A 151 7.27 4.51 6.94
CA HIS A 151 6.18 5.44 6.74
C HIS A 151 5.03 4.77 5.99
N TYR A 152 3.89 5.43 5.95
CA TYR A 152 2.76 5.07 5.10
C TYR A 152 2.67 5.97 3.88
N MET A 153 2.23 5.42 2.77
CA MET A 153 1.98 6.14 1.53
C MET A 153 0.47 6.17 1.30
N VAL A 154 -0.09 7.37 1.19
CA VAL A 154 -1.53 7.60 1.07
C VAL A 154 -1.84 8.02 -0.35
N TYR A 155 -2.78 7.33 -0.98
CA TYR A 155 -3.20 7.58 -2.35
C TYR A 155 -4.72 7.75 -2.45
N PHE A 156 -5.15 8.51 -3.45
CA PHE A 156 -6.51 8.44 -3.96
C PHE A 156 -6.60 7.36 -5.04
N GLY A 157 -7.54 6.43 -4.91
CA GLY A 157 -7.73 5.31 -5.82
C GLY A 157 -9.09 5.32 -6.51
N LEU A 158 -9.13 4.79 -7.74
CA LEU A 158 -10.40 4.50 -8.43
C LEU A 158 -11.02 3.18 -7.99
N ASP A 159 -10.18 2.22 -7.61
CA ASP A 159 -10.53 0.90 -7.11
C ASP A 159 -9.78 0.60 -5.82
N ALA A 160 -10.26 -0.42 -5.10
CA ALA A 160 -9.68 -0.85 -3.84
C ALA A 160 -8.35 -1.60 -3.98
N ALA A 161 -7.99 -2.05 -5.19
CA ALA A 161 -6.77 -2.81 -5.45
C ALA A 161 -5.56 -1.89 -5.71
N GLY A 162 -5.78 -0.66 -6.18
CA GLY A 162 -4.75 0.35 -6.41
C GLY A 162 -3.77 0.04 -7.53
N LEU A 163 -4.05 -0.96 -8.38
CA LEU A 163 -3.08 -1.56 -9.30
C LEU A 163 -2.63 -0.66 -10.47
N ASN A 164 -3.42 0.33 -10.89
CA ASN A 164 -3.06 1.18 -12.04
C ASN A 164 -3.64 2.61 -12.04
N ASN A 165 -4.43 2.99 -11.03
CA ASN A 165 -5.12 4.29 -11.02
C ASN A 165 -5.14 4.89 -9.61
N ARG A 166 -3.94 5.13 -9.10
CA ARG A 166 -3.73 5.76 -7.80
C ARG A 166 -2.96 7.06 -7.96
N TYR A 167 -3.38 8.09 -7.23
CA TYR A 167 -2.75 9.40 -7.22
C TYR A 167 -2.14 9.63 -5.85
N LEU A 168 -0.82 9.81 -5.80
CA LEU A 168 -0.13 10.05 -4.53
C LEU A 168 -0.66 11.34 -3.92
N PHE A 169 -1.24 11.22 -2.73
CA PHE A 169 -1.66 12.36 -1.95
C PHE A 169 -0.51 12.83 -1.06
N THR A 170 -0.03 11.96 -0.18
CA THR A 170 1.07 12.28 0.73
C THR A 170 1.70 11.01 1.32
N TYR A 171 2.78 11.19 2.08
CA TYR A 171 3.33 10.17 2.96
C TYR A 171 3.20 10.59 4.43
N VAL A 172 3.05 9.62 5.31
CA VAL A 172 2.83 9.81 6.75
C VAL A 172 3.90 9.04 7.52
N PRO A 173 4.85 9.72 8.18
CA PRO A 173 5.93 9.04 8.89
C PRO A 173 5.40 8.32 10.13
N GLN A 174 6.09 7.25 10.54
CA GLN A 174 5.89 6.66 11.87
C GLN A 174 6.17 7.71 12.98
N PRO A 175 5.45 7.66 14.12
CA PRO A 175 4.42 6.69 14.51
C PRO A 175 2.99 7.15 14.17
N PHE A 176 2.81 8.11 13.26
CA PHE A 176 1.48 8.64 12.96
C PHE A 176 0.65 7.63 12.17
N SER A 177 -0.66 7.64 12.42
CA SER A 177 -1.64 6.77 11.77
C SER A 177 -2.92 7.51 11.40
N GLU A 178 -2.78 8.82 11.17
CA GLU A 178 -3.85 9.70 10.72
C GLU A 178 -3.32 10.80 9.81
N ILE A 179 -4.20 11.32 8.95
CA ILE A 179 -3.94 12.48 8.11
C ILE A 179 -5.25 13.20 7.77
N ALA A 180 -5.20 14.54 7.85
CA ALA A 180 -6.28 15.39 7.36
C ALA A 180 -6.20 15.55 5.84
N ILE A 181 -7.31 15.26 5.18
CA ILE A 181 -7.55 15.60 3.78
C ILE A 181 -8.17 17.00 3.78
N PRO A 182 -7.60 17.96 3.03
CA PRO A 182 -8.16 19.31 2.93
C PRO A 182 -9.63 19.28 2.52
N ALA A 183 -10.41 20.21 3.06
CA ALA A 183 -11.73 20.53 2.51
C ALA A 183 -11.61 20.92 1.04
N GLU A 184 -12.73 20.83 0.32
CA GLU A 184 -12.86 21.18 -1.09
C GLU A 184 -12.04 20.25 -2.03
N THR A 185 -11.60 19.07 -1.56
CA THR A 185 -10.84 18.14 -2.40
C THR A 185 -11.80 17.53 -3.43
N SER A 186 -11.53 17.76 -4.71
CA SER A 186 -12.37 17.24 -5.81
C SER A 186 -12.36 15.72 -5.87
N LEU A 187 -13.54 15.09 -5.94
CA LEU A 187 -13.68 13.66 -6.25
C LEU A 187 -13.24 13.31 -7.66
N TYR A 188 -13.15 14.29 -8.56
CA TYR A 188 -12.83 14.08 -9.96
C TYR A 188 -11.39 14.47 -10.24
N HIS A 189 -10.59 13.49 -10.69
CA HIS A 189 -9.21 13.70 -11.08
C HIS A 189 -9.02 13.52 -12.60
N PRO A 190 -8.18 14.34 -13.27
CA PRO A 190 -7.84 14.14 -14.67
C PRO A 190 -7.15 12.78 -14.88
N SER A 191 -7.68 11.95 -15.78
CA SER A 191 -6.95 10.79 -16.28
C SER A 191 -6.13 11.18 -17.50
N TYR A 192 -4.81 10.98 -17.43
CA TYR A 192 -3.93 11.10 -18.59
C TYR A 192 -3.82 9.71 -19.23
N PHE A 193 -4.70 9.41 -20.18
CA PHE A 193 -4.49 8.28 -21.09
C PHE A 193 -3.52 8.72 -22.21
N GLY A 194 -2.26 8.31 -22.11
CA GLY A 194 -1.30 8.44 -23.20
C GLY A 194 0.14 8.23 -22.78
N SER A 195 0.75 7.13 -23.23
CA SER A 195 2.20 6.88 -23.19
C SER A 195 3.01 7.82 -24.10
N ASP A 196 2.34 8.71 -24.83
CA ASP A 196 2.93 9.44 -25.94
C ASP A 196 2.72 10.94 -25.73
N ASN A 197 3.84 11.62 -25.45
CA ASN A 197 3.99 12.99 -24.97
C ASN A 197 3.56 14.07 -26.00
N THR A 198 2.76 13.73 -27.01
CA THR A 198 2.61 14.55 -28.24
C THR A 198 1.17 14.85 -28.66
N SER A 199 0.15 14.52 -27.87
CA SER A 199 -1.23 14.92 -28.17
C SER A 199 -1.93 15.54 -26.96
N MET A 200 -1.62 16.81 -26.69
CA MET A 200 -2.43 17.68 -25.83
C MET A 200 -3.79 18.04 -26.49
N LEU A 201 -4.57 17.08 -26.99
CA LEU A 201 -5.92 17.37 -27.52
C LEU A 201 -6.82 16.14 -27.48
N PHE A 202 -7.07 15.57 -26.30
CA PHE A 202 -8.28 14.76 -26.08
C PHE A 202 -8.84 15.10 -24.72
N ALA A 203 -10.15 15.37 -24.67
CA ALA A 203 -10.85 15.79 -23.47
C ALA A 203 -10.43 14.93 -22.27
N ALA A 204 -9.87 15.56 -21.23
CA ALA A 204 -9.54 14.87 -19.99
C ALA A 204 -10.82 14.18 -19.51
N CYS A 205 -10.87 12.85 -19.59
CA CYS A 205 -11.91 12.10 -18.95
C CYS A 205 -11.65 12.21 -17.45
N LEU A 206 -12.53 12.90 -16.74
CA LEU A 206 -12.46 12.97 -15.28
C LEU A 206 -12.84 11.60 -14.73
N GLN A 207 -11.97 11.03 -13.92
CA GLN A 207 -12.24 9.80 -13.20
C GLN A 207 -12.61 10.11 -11.75
N ARG A 208 -13.68 9.48 -11.28
CA ARG A 208 -14.14 9.63 -9.90
C ARG A 208 -13.29 8.77 -8.98
N LEU A 209 -12.60 9.40 -8.05
CA LEU A 209 -11.92 8.78 -6.92
C LEU A 209 -12.98 8.13 -6.03
N ASN A 210 -12.82 6.84 -5.75
CA ASN A 210 -13.78 6.09 -4.95
C ASN A 210 -13.16 5.56 -3.66
N TYR A 211 -11.83 5.58 -3.54
CA TYR A 211 -11.11 4.96 -2.42
C TYR A 211 -9.96 5.83 -1.93
N LEU A 212 -9.72 5.76 -0.63
CA LEU A 212 -8.47 6.15 0.01
C LEU A 212 -7.67 4.89 0.27
N LEU A 213 -6.42 4.86 -0.19
CA LEU A 213 -5.52 3.73 -0.10
C LEU A 213 -4.36 4.08 0.82
N VAL A 214 -4.00 3.17 1.73
CA VAL A 214 -2.89 3.30 2.68
C VAL A 214 -1.96 2.10 2.48
N TYR A 215 -0.74 2.37 2.02
CA TYR A 215 0.31 1.37 1.84
C TYR A 215 1.36 1.52 2.92
N ALA A 216 1.81 0.41 3.50
CA ALA A 216 3.01 0.42 4.34
C ALA A 216 4.26 0.47 3.45
N ARG A 217 5.32 1.13 3.92
CA ARG A 217 6.61 1.16 3.23
C ARG A 217 7.76 0.83 4.16
N SER A 218 8.55 -0.18 3.81
CA SER A 218 9.78 -0.54 4.51
C SER A 218 10.98 0.24 3.97
N THR A 219 12.18 -0.09 4.44
CA THR A 219 13.42 0.42 3.84
C THR A 219 13.70 -0.14 2.46
N LEU A 220 13.04 -1.24 2.07
CA LEU A 220 13.23 -1.91 0.79
C LEU A 220 12.19 -1.46 -0.25
N ALA A 221 10.91 -1.66 0.06
CA ALA A 221 9.82 -1.45 -0.89
C ALA A 221 8.55 -0.91 -0.21
N GLU A 222 7.69 -0.32 -1.04
CA GLU A 222 6.29 -0.08 -0.69
C GLU A 222 5.50 -1.38 -0.91
N GLN A 223 4.50 -1.65 -0.08
CA GLN A 223 3.55 -2.72 -0.38
C GLN A 223 2.91 -2.57 -1.76
N THR A 224 2.56 -3.68 -2.38
CA THR A 224 1.77 -3.79 -3.60
C THR A 224 0.28 -3.88 -3.28
N THR A 225 -0.09 -4.34 -2.07
CA THR A 225 -1.50 -4.45 -1.63
C THR A 225 -1.86 -3.42 -0.54
N PRO A 226 -2.82 -2.48 -0.79
CA PRO A 226 -3.18 -1.46 0.17
C PRO A 226 -4.20 -1.93 1.21
N ALA A 227 -4.21 -1.28 2.37
CA ALA A 227 -5.44 -1.12 3.14
C ALA A 227 -6.28 0.02 2.54
N TYR A 228 -7.61 -0.08 2.57
CA TYR A 228 -8.45 0.91 1.90
C TYR A 228 -9.76 1.21 2.65
N VAL A 229 -10.33 2.37 2.32
CA VAL A 229 -11.70 2.76 2.69
C VAL A 229 -12.36 3.44 1.49
N GLY A 230 -13.66 3.21 1.31
CA GLY A 230 -14.44 3.88 0.27
C GLY A 230 -14.75 5.32 0.64
N ILE A 231 -14.73 6.23 -0.34
CA ILE A 231 -15.16 7.61 -0.18
C ILE A 231 -16.67 7.67 -0.38
N ILE A 232 -17.37 8.21 0.62
CA ILE A 232 -18.80 8.51 0.57
C ILE A 232 -18.93 10.03 0.59
N ASP A 233 -19.33 10.58 -0.54
CA ASP A 233 -19.63 12.00 -0.72
C ASP A 233 -20.92 12.33 0.04
N SER A 234 -20.81 13.20 1.04
CA SER A 234 -21.94 13.60 1.88
C SER A 234 -22.36 15.03 1.57
N ASP A 235 -23.39 15.22 0.74
CA ASP A 235 -23.94 16.56 0.50
C ASP A 235 -25.12 16.87 1.44
N MET A 236 -25.16 18.11 1.96
CA MET A 236 -26.25 18.57 2.84
C MET A 236 -26.86 19.91 2.38
N PRO A 237 -27.43 19.98 1.16
CA PRO A 237 -28.00 21.22 0.65
C PRO A 237 -29.29 21.60 1.39
N VAL A 238 -29.39 22.85 1.84
CA VAL A 238 -30.70 23.45 2.21
C VAL A 238 -31.58 23.56 0.97
N LYS A 239 -32.87 23.24 1.11
CA LYS A 239 -33.86 23.31 0.01
C LYS A 239 -34.82 24.48 0.24
N ASP A 240 -35.57 24.85 -0.78
CA ASP A 240 -36.68 25.82 -0.70
C ASP A 240 -36.33 27.14 -0.02
N VAL A 241 -35.19 27.74 -0.36
CA VAL A 241 -34.82 29.07 0.17
C VAL A 241 -35.69 30.13 -0.49
N PHE A 242 -36.58 30.76 0.28
CA PHE A 242 -37.36 31.90 -0.17
C PHE A 242 -37.52 32.95 0.92
N TRP A 243 -37.72 34.18 0.47
CA TRP A 243 -37.95 35.33 1.34
C TRP A 243 -39.36 35.87 1.10
N VAL A 244 -40.10 36.09 2.18
CA VAL A 244 -41.42 36.72 2.14
C VAL A 244 -41.26 38.16 2.62
N GLY A 245 -41.41 39.11 1.70
CA GLY A 245 -41.41 40.54 2.04
C GLY A 245 -42.69 40.93 2.75
N GLU A 246 -42.53 41.47 3.95
CA GLU A 246 -43.64 41.87 4.82
C GLU A 246 -43.72 43.39 5.02
N ASP A 247 -42.72 44.16 4.55
CA ASP A 247 -42.82 45.60 4.50
C ASP A 247 -43.65 46.07 3.29
N LEU A 248 -44.68 46.86 3.59
CA LEU A 248 -45.60 47.40 2.60
C LEU A 248 -45.06 48.70 1.97
N ASP A 249 -43.74 48.93 2.00
CA ASP A 249 -43.10 50.10 1.42
C ASP A 249 -41.89 49.75 0.54
N ILE A 250 -41.50 50.69 -0.31
CA ILE A 250 -40.65 50.44 -1.48
C ILE A 250 -39.14 50.48 -1.17
N ASN A 251 -38.75 50.81 0.06
CA ASN A 251 -37.34 51.09 0.39
C ASN A 251 -36.80 50.35 1.61
N ASP A 252 -37.63 49.63 2.35
CA ASP A 252 -37.15 48.81 3.46
C ASP A 252 -36.97 47.34 3.05
N LEU A 253 -36.21 46.60 3.86
CA LEU A 253 -36.08 45.15 3.77
C LEU A 253 -36.46 44.55 5.13
N GLN A 254 -37.70 44.11 5.25
CA GLN A 254 -38.27 43.40 6.38
C GLN A 254 -39.10 42.22 5.88
N GLY A 255 -38.93 41.08 6.52
CA GLY A 255 -39.59 39.85 6.09
C GLY A 255 -38.93 38.62 6.67
N THR A 256 -39.56 37.47 6.45
CA THR A 256 -39.09 36.20 6.97
C THR A 256 -38.31 35.45 5.88
N LEU A 257 -37.05 35.10 6.17
CA LEU A 257 -36.28 34.16 5.37
C LEU A 257 -36.65 32.74 5.82
N GLN A 258 -37.10 31.89 4.90
CA GLN A 258 -37.46 30.50 5.16
C GLN A 258 -36.64 29.57 4.26
N TRP A 259 -36.30 28.40 4.80
CA TRP A 259 -35.67 27.30 4.07
C TRP A 259 -36.09 25.97 4.67
N THR A 260 -36.04 24.92 3.86
CA THR A 260 -36.17 23.53 4.29
C THR A 260 -34.78 22.99 4.65
N PRO A 261 -34.54 22.52 5.89
CA PRO A 261 -33.27 21.92 6.27
C PRO A 261 -32.90 20.71 5.39
N PRO A 262 -31.60 20.42 5.22
CA PRO A 262 -31.17 19.23 4.51
C PRO A 262 -31.70 17.96 5.20
N GLU A 263 -32.12 16.98 4.39
CA GLU A 263 -32.32 15.63 4.89
C GLU A 263 -30.96 14.95 4.98
N ASN A 264 -30.59 14.51 6.19
CA ASN A 264 -29.35 13.76 6.37
C ASN A 264 -29.47 12.41 5.64
N ILE A 265 -28.87 12.31 4.46
CA ILE A 265 -28.78 11.06 3.69
C ILE A 265 -27.61 10.17 4.15
N SER A 266 -26.72 10.66 5.03
CA SER A 266 -25.60 9.93 5.64
C SER A 266 -25.95 9.21 6.95
N GLY A 267 -27.16 9.40 7.49
CA GLY A 267 -27.65 8.77 8.72
C GLY A 267 -27.24 9.45 10.04
N GLU A 268 -26.62 10.63 9.99
CA GLU A 268 -26.24 11.39 11.19
C GLU A 268 -27.44 12.16 11.79
N VAL A 269 -27.55 12.17 13.12
CA VAL A 269 -28.62 12.88 13.83
C VAL A 269 -28.32 14.37 13.84
N ILE A 270 -28.97 15.14 12.95
CA ILE A 270 -28.95 16.60 13.02
C ILE A 270 -29.76 17.03 14.25
N THR A 271 -29.09 17.51 15.30
CA THR A 271 -29.76 18.32 16.31
C THR A 271 -29.80 19.75 15.80
N GLN A 272 -30.99 20.23 15.41
CA GLN A 272 -31.17 21.64 15.05
C GLN A 272 -30.90 22.52 16.28
N PRO A 273 -29.98 23.49 16.23
CA PRO A 273 -29.99 24.59 17.17
C PRO A 273 -31.09 25.57 16.74
N ASP A 274 -31.99 25.91 17.66
CA ASP A 274 -32.97 26.98 17.47
C ASP A 274 -32.25 28.32 17.31
N PHE A 275 -31.97 28.73 16.07
CA PHE A 275 -31.46 30.06 15.77
C PHE A 275 -32.60 31.06 15.69
N ASN A 276 -32.96 31.64 16.84
CA ASN A 276 -33.70 32.90 16.88
C ASN A 276 -32.75 34.03 16.50
N PHE A 277 -32.79 34.47 15.25
CA PHE A 277 -32.22 35.76 14.88
C PHE A 277 -33.10 36.88 15.43
N LEU A 278 -32.67 37.48 16.54
CA LEU A 278 -33.15 38.80 16.95
C LEU A 278 -32.28 39.84 16.23
N LEU A 279 -32.86 40.54 15.25
CA LEU A 279 -32.39 41.83 14.77
C LEU A 279 -33.15 42.94 15.49
#